data_AF-G3I8V5-F1
#
_entry.id   AF-G3I8V5-F1
#
_cell.length_a   1.000
_cell.length_b   1.000
_cell.length_c   1.000
_cell.angle_alpha   90.00
_cell.angle_beta   90.00
_cell.angle_gamma   90.00
#
_symmetry.space_group_name_H-M   'P 1'
#
loop_
_entity.id
_entity.type
_entity.pdbx_description
1 polymer ?
#
loop_
_entity_poly.entity_id
_entity_poly.type
_entity_poly.pdbx_seq_one_letter_code
_entity_poly.pdbx_strand_id
1 'polypeptide(L)'
;MRNLQDLQLYAPDVAMRNLQDLQLYAPDVAMRNLQDLQLYAPDVAMRNLQDLQLYAPDVAMRNLQDLQLYAPDVAMRNLQDLQLYAPDVAMRNLQDLQLYAPDVATRNLQYLQLYAPDVAMRNLQDLQLYAPDVAMRNLQDLQLYAPDVAMRNLQDLQLYAPDVAMRNLQHLQPHAHDAAMKNLQ
;
A
#
# COMPACT_ATOMS: atom_id res chain seq x y z
N MET A 1 19.25 -9.87 30.95
CA MET A 1 18.64 -9.27 29.75
C MET A 1 18.66 -7.77 29.99
N ARG A 2 19.35 -6.98 29.16
CA ARG A 2 19.31 -5.50 29.30
C ARG A 2 17.96 -5.06 28.75
N ASN A 3 17.12 -4.44 29.58
CA ASN A 3 15.98 -3.64 29.10
C ASN A 3 16.58 -2.51 28.27
N LEU A 4 16.41 -2.55 26.95
CA LEU A 4 16.89 -1.52 26.01
C LEU A 4 15.81 -0.46 25.76
N GLN A 5 15.05 -0.12 26.81
CA GLN A 5 13.86 0.73 26.70
C GLN A 5 14.17 2.15 26.20
N ASP A 6 15.43 2.61 26.26
CA ASP A 6 15.85 3.94 25.82
C ASP A 6 17.22 3.90 25.10
N LEU A 7 17.32 3.11 24.03
CA LEU A 7 18.57 3.00 23.28
C LEU A 7 18.70 4.13 22.25
N GLN A 8 19.06 5.33 22.73
CA GLN A 8 19.52 6.42 21.86
C GLN A 8 20.94 6.10 21.35
N LEU A 9 21.01 5.40 20.23
CA LEU A 9 22.27 4.93 19.65
C LEU A 9 22.67 5.83 18.49
N TYR A 10 23.59 6.77 18.76
CA TYR A 10 24.22 7.58 17.72
C TYR A 10 25.34 6.77 17.06
N ALA A 11 24.95 5.79 16.24
CA ALA A 11 25.86 5.06 15.35
C ALA A 11 25.45 5.32 13.90
N PRO A 12 26.41 5.45 12.96
CA PRO A 12 26.08 5.67 11.55
C PRO A 12 25.19 4.55 11.00
N ASP A 13 25.48 3.29 11.37
CA ASP A 13 24.71 2.11 10.98
C ASP A 13 24.26 1.32 12.21
N VAL A 14 22.98 0.97 12.26
CA VAL A 14 22.43 0.09 13.32
C VAL A 14 21.94 -1.22 12.71
N ALA A 15 22.54 -2.33 13.15
CA ALA A 15 22.11 -3.68 12.80
C ALA A 15 21.63 -4.44 14.05
N MET A 16 20.35 -4.80 14.09
CA MET A 16 19.73 -5.47 15.26
C MET A 16 18.85 -6.66 14.87
N ARG A 17 18.69 -7.62 15.79
CA ARG A 17 17.86 -8.82 15.60
C ARG A 17 17.20 -9.26 16.90
N ASN A 18 16.00 -9.83 16.80
CA ASN A 18 15.30 -10.49 17.90
C ASN A 18 15.13 -9.57 19.13
N LEU A 19 14.61 -8.37 18.92
CA LEU A 19 14.28 -7.40 19.97
C LEU A 19 12.77 -7.19 20.03
N GLN A 20 12.31 -6.75 21.19
CA GLN A 20 10.95 -6.33 21.47
C GLN A 20 11.01 -4.99 22.21
N ASP A 21 9.96 -4.18 22.08
CA ASP A 21 9.77 -2.92 22.82
C ASP A 21 10.93 -1.94 22.65
N LEU A 22 11.13 -1.43 21.43
CA LEU A 22 12.24 -0.54 21.12
C LEU A 22 11.77 0.83 20.59
N GLN A 23 12.36 1.88 21.15
CA GLN A 23 12.36 3.21 20.58
C GLN A 23 13.77 3.55 20.07
N LEU A 24 13.91 3.90 18.80
CA LEU A 24 15.21 4.20 18.19
C LEU A 24 15.17 5.47 17.35
N TYR A 25 16.29 6.19 17.38
CA TYR A 25 16.65 7.24 16.42
C TYR A 25 18.03 6.90 15.86
N ALA A 26 18.14 6.65 14.56
CA ALA A 26 19.40 6.34 13.88
C ALA A 26 19.34 6.77 12.41
N PRO A 27 20.47 7.14 11.78
CA PRO A 27 20.51 7.50 10.36
C PRO A 27 20.13 6.31 9.46
N ASP A 28 20.84 5.17 9.62
CA ASP A 28 20.65 3.99 8.77
C ASP A 28 20.35 2.75 9.62
N VAL A 29 19.26 2.05 9.30
CA VAL A 29 18.76 0.94 10.11
C VAL A 29 18.52 -0.34 9.31
N ALA A 30 19.16 -1.42 9.74
CA ALA A 30 18.96 -2.77 9.23
C ALA A 30 18.47 -3.71 10.35
N MET A 31 17.20 -4.09 10.32
CA MET A 31 16.56 -4.85 11.41
C MET A 31 15.85 -6.12 10.96
N ARG A 32 15.83 -7.14 11.82
CA ARG A 32 15.13 -8.41 11.56
C ARG A 32 14.47 -9.00 12.80
N ASN A 33 13.31 -9.63 12.61
CA ASN A 33 12.60 -10.38 13.65
C ASN A 33 12.35 -9.52 14.90
N LEU A 34 11.63 -8.41 14.74
CA LEU A 34 11.34 -7.49 15.83
C LEU A 34 9.84 -7.36 16.05
N GLN A 35 9.47 -6.95 17.25
CA GLN A 35 8.09 -6.68 17.64
C GLN A 35 8.03 -5.35 18.39
N ASP A 36 6.92 -4.62 18.29
CA ASP A 36 6.63 -3.43 19.09
C ASP A 36 7.73 -2.35 18.95
N LEU A 37 7.83 -1.76 17.75
CA LEU A 37 8.84 -0.74 17.45
C LEU A 37 8.25 0.63 17.18
N GLN A 38 8.95 1.65 17.67
CA GLN A 38 8.83 3.03 17.20
C GLN A 38 10.19 3.51 16.69
N LEU A 39 10.28 3.82 15.41
CA LEU A 39 11.53 4.22 14.77
C LEU A 39 11.39 5.57 14.05
N TYR A 40 12.44 6.37 14.16
CA TYR A 40 12.73 7.47 13.26
C TYR A 40 14.11 7.25 12.63
N ALA A 41 14.14 7.09 11.31
CA ALA A 41 15.38 6.91 10.56
C ALA A 41 15.25 7.36 9.09
N PRO A 42 16.22 8.12 8.54
CA PRO A 42 16.36 8.38 7.11
C PRO A 42 16.14 7.14 6.22
N ASP A 43 16.96 6.11 6.40
CA ASP A 43 17.00 4.94 5.52
C ASP A 43 16.75 3.65 6.31
N VAL A 44 15.75 2.87 5.87
CA VAL A 44 15.29 1.70 6.62
C VAL A 44 15.17 0.45 5.76
N ALA A 45 15.87 -0.61 6.17
CA ALA A 45 15.75 -1.95 5.63
C ALA A 45 15.31 -2.95 6.72
N MET A 46 14.05 -3.42 6.64
CA MET A 46 13.47 -4.29 7.67
C MET A 46 12.88 -5.58 7.12
N ARG A 47 12.91 -6.63 7.94
CA ARG A 47 12.33 -7.92 7.59
C ARG A 47 11.75 -8.69 8.78
N ASN A 48 10.55 -9.24 8.62
CA ASN A 48 9.85 -10.04 9.64
C ASN A 48 9.59 -9.21 10.90
N LEU A 49 8.82 -8.13 10.79
CA LEU A 49 8.43 -7.35 11.97
C LEU A 49 6.92 -7.38 12.18
N GLN A 50 6.52 -7.11 13.40
CA GLN A 50 5.14 -6.99 13.82
C GLN A 50 5.00 -5.74 14.68
N ASP A 51 3.88 -5.03 14.57
CA ASP A 51 3.55 -3.86 15.40
C ASP A 51 4.60 -2.74 15.27
N LEU A 52 4.65 -2.10 14.11
CA LEU A 52 5.64 -1.05 13.78
C LEU A 52 4.98 0.31 13.55
N GLN A 53 5.52 1.34 14.18
CA GLN A 53 5.32 2.74 13.82
C GLN A 53 6.64 3.32 13.30
N LEU A 54 6.65 3.77 12.04
CA LEU A 54 7.85 4.28 11.39
C LEU A 54 7.61 5.66 10.76
N TYR A 55 8.60 6.53 10.94
CA TYR A 55 8.81 7.71 10.11
C TYR A 55 10.17 7.60 9.42
N ALA A 56 10.17 7.51 8.08
CA ALA A 56 11.40 7.35 7.30
C ALA A 56 11.25 7.86 5.85
N PRO A 57 12.15 8.70 5.35
CA PRO A 57 12.30 9.05 3.94
C PRO A 57 12.24 7.87 2.96
N ASP A 58 13.10 6.87 3.17
CA ASP A 58 13.30 5.77 2.22
C ASP A 58 13.16 4.41 2.90
N VAL A 59 12.19 3.60 2.44
CA VAL A 59 11.80 2.37 3.13
C VAL A 59 11.77 1.15 2.22
N ALA A 60 12.54 0.13 2.60
CA ALA A 60 12.51 -1.20 2.02
C ALA A 60 12.12 -2.26 3.05
N MET A 61 10.92 -2.83 2.90
CA MET A 61 10.33 -3.72 3.91
C MET A 61 9.79 -5.02 3.34
N ARG A 62 9.91 -6.10 4.13
CA ARG A 62 9.39 -7.42 3.77
C ARG A 62 8.81 -8.16 4.98
N ASN A 63 7.70 -8.87 4.76
CA ASN A 63 7.05 -9.70 5.78
C ASN A 63 6.74 -8.86 7.03
N LEU A 64 5.76 -7.97 6.93
CA LEU A 64 5.29 -7.17 8.06
C LEU A 64 3.83 -7.46 8.34
N GLN A 65 3.48 -7.32 9.60
CA GLN A 65 2.12 -7.32 10.07
C GLN A 65 1.95 -6.09 10.95
N ASP A 66 0.82 -5.40 10.85
CA ASP A 66 0.48 -4.24 11.69
C ASP A 66 1.49 -3.09 11.55
N LEU A 67 1.43 -2.37 10.42
CA LEU A 67 2.32 -1.25 10.11
C LEU A 67 1.57 0.09 10.00
N GLN A 68 2.08 1.10 10.71
CA GLN A 68 1.80 2.51 10.45
C GLN A 68 3.07 3.20 9.94
N LEU A 69 3.04 3.71 8.71
CA LEU A 69 4.20 4.35 8.08
C LEU A 69 3.85 5.71 7.49
N TYR A 70 4.76 6.66 7.72
CA TYR A 70 4.88 7.88 6.95
C TYR A 70 6.23 7.91 6.23
N ALA A 71 6.22 7.90 4.90
CA ALA A 71 7.43 7.86 4.08
C ALA A 71 7.22 8.43 2.67
N PRO A 72 8.10 9.31 2.15
CA PRO A 72 8.20 9.69 0.74
C PRO A 72 8.14 8.51 -0.24
N ASP A 73 9.05 7.54 -0.07
CA ASP A 73 9.31 6.48 -1.05
C ASP A 73 9.28 5.10 -0.40
N VAL A 74 8.43 4.21 -0.92
CA VAL A 74 8.15 2.92 -0.27
C VAL A 74 8.20 1.74 -1.22
N ALA A 75 9.04 0.75 -0.89
CA ALA A 75 9.10 -0.55 -1.54
C ALA A 75 8.81 -1.71 -0.57
N MET A 76 7.68 -2.38 -0.77
CA MET A 76 7.10 -3.28 0.21
C MET A 76 6.63 -4.62 -0.37
N ARG A 77 6.82 -5.71 0.38
CA ARG A 77 6.38 -7.06 -0.05
C ARG A 77 5.88 -7.94 1.10
N ASN A 78 4.79 -8.69 0.84
CA ASN A 78 4.19 -9.66 1.77
C ASN A 78 3.79 -9.00 3.09
N LEU A 79 2.88 -8.02 3.06
CA LEU A 79 2.47 -7.31 4.26
C LEU A 79 0.97 -7.50 4.53
N GLN A 80 0.60 -7.42 5.80
CA GLN A 80 -0.77 -7.52 6.27
C GLN A 80 -1.07 -6.36 7.23
N ASP A 81 -2.29 -5.82 7.20
CA ASP A 81 -2.79 -4.80 8.13
C ASP A 81 -1.95 -3.51 8.13
N LEU A 82 -2.16 -2.67 7.11
CA LEU A 82 -1.31 -1.49 6.86
C LEU A 82 -2.09 -0.18 6.78
N GLN A 83 -1.49 0.85 7.36
CA GLN A 83 -1.85 2.25 7.18
C GLN A 83 -0.65 3.04 6.69
N LEU A 84 -0.70 3.47 5.43
CA LEU A 84 0.43 4.12 4.76
C LEU A 84 0.05 5.52 4.28
N TYR A 85 0.96 6.47 4.51
CA TYR A 85 0.96 7.78 3.87
C TYR A 85 2.28 7.95 3.13
N ALA A 86 2.24 7.95 1.80
CA ALA A 86 3.44 8.01 0.98
C ALA A 86 3.19 8.58 -0.44
N PRO A 87 3.97 9.58 -0.90
CA PRO A 87 4.03 10.03 -2.29
C PRO A 87 4.06 8.90 -3.33
N ASP A 88 5.04 8.02 -3.23
CA ASP A 88 5.36 7.02 -4.24
C ASP A 88 5.44 5.61 -3.64
N VAL A 89 4.58 4.71 -4.13
CA VAL A 89 4.47 3.37 -3.52
C VAL A 89 4.50 2.22 -4.53
N ALA A 90 5.45 1.30 -4.31
CA ALA A 90 5.55 0.02 -5.00
C ALA A 90 5.33 -1.16 -4.05
N MET A 91 4.19 -1.85 -4.22
CA MET A 91 3.77 -2.92 -3.30
C MET A 91 3.42 -4.22 -4.01
N ARG A 92 3.66 -5.34 -3.30
CA ARG A 92 3.31 -6.68 -3.80
C ARG A 92 2.86 -7.62 -2.69
N ASN A 93 1.82 -8.42 -2.97
CA ASN A 93 1.27 -9.45 -2.08
C ASN A 93 0.83 -8.82 -0.75
N LEU A 94 -0.25 -8.08 -0.79
CA LEU A 94 -0.77 -7.36 0.37
C LEU A 94 -2.16 -7.84 0.75
N GLN A 95 -2.46 -7.75 2.04
CA GLN A 95 -3.79 -7.98 2.57
C GLN A 95 -4.13 -6.83 3.53
N ASP A 96 -5.33 -6.30 3.45
CA ASP A 96 -5.85 -5.25 4.34
C ASP A 96 -4.98 -3.98 4.35
N LEU A 97 -5.09 -3.18 3.28
CA LEU A 97 -4.35 -1.93 3.12
C LEU A 97 -5.27 -0.71 3.13
N GLN A 98 -4.91 0.29 3.94
CA GLN A 98 -5.36 1.67 3.83
C GLN A 98 -4.20 2.54 3.36
N LEU A 99 -4.36 3.20 2.21
CA LEU A 99 -3.29 3.99 1.60
C LEU A 99 -3.79 5.36 1.16
N TYR A 100 -2.97 6.36 1.43
CA TYR A 100 -3.06 7.69 0.82
C TYR A 100 -1.74 7.97 0.08
N ALA A 101 -1.81 8.09 -1.24
CA ALA A 101 -0.64 8.26 -2.08
C ALA A 101 -0.96 8.93 -3.43
N PRO A 102 -0.22 9.95 -3.88
CA PRO A 102 -0.17 10.43 -5.26
C PRO A 102 -0.10 9.33 -6.31
N ASP A 103 0.90 8.45 -6.20
CA ASP A 103 1.28 7.49 -7.24
C ASP A 103 1.39 6.07 -6.68
N VAL A 104 0.61 5.14 -7.25
CA VAL A 104 0.52 3.78 -6.71
C VAL A 104 0.69 2.71 -7.77
N ALA A 105 1.68 1.83 -7.54
CA ALA A 105 1.88 0.60 -8.29
C ALA A 105 1.75 -0.63 -7.36
N THR A 106 0.62 -1.35 -7.44
CA THR A 106 0.42 -2.58 -6.64
C THR A 106 0.13 -3.82 -7.47
N ARG A 107 0.50 -4.98 -6.91
CA ARG A 107 0.18 -6.30 -7.48
C ARG A 107 -0.24 -7.28 -6.39
N ASN A 108 -1.25 -8.10 -6.67
CA ASN A 108 -1.74 -9.14 -5.76
C ASN A 108 -2.15 -8.54 -4.41
N LEU A 109 -3.34 -7.96 -4.34
CA LEU A 109 -3.87 -7.33 -3.14
C LEU A 109 -5.29 -7.84 -2.87
N GLN A 110 -5.57 -8.12 -1.61
CA GLN A 110 -6.91 -8.45 -1.13
C GLN A 110 -7.31 -7.43 -0.05
N TYR A 111 -8.43 -6.74 -0.25
CA TYR A 111 -8.89 -5.63 0.59
C TYR A 111 -8.03 -4.36 0.52
N LEU A 112 -8.47 -3.39 -0.29
CA LEU A 112 -7.84 -2.06 -0.38
C LEU A 112 -8.85 -0.94 -0.17
N GLN A 113 -8.46 0.03 0.63
CA GLN A 113 -9.02 1.38 0.61
C GLN A 113 -7.93 2.35 0.16
N LEU A 114 -8.12 2.99 -1.00
CA LEU A 114 -7.15 3.91 -1.57
C LEU A 114 -7.77 5.25 -1.96
N TYR A 115 -7.05 6.30 -1.61
CA TYR A 115 -7.17 7.62 -2.22
C TYR A 115 -5.87 7.97 -2.97
N ALA A 116 -5.94 8.08 -4.30
CA ALA A 116 -4.78 8.37 -5.15
C ALA A 116 -5.14 9.05 -6.47
N PRO A 117 -4.47 10.13 -6.90
CA PRO A 117 -4.50 10.68 -8.25
C PRO A 117 -4.32 9.63 -9.36
N ASP A 118 -3.25 8.84 -9.28
CA ASP A 118 -2.77 8.00 -10.38
C ASP A 118 -2.52 6.55 -9.90
N VAL A 119 -3.18 5.60 -10.56
CA VAL A 119 -3.19 4.21 -10.08
C VAL A 119 -2.95 3.19 -11.18
N ALA A 120 -1.93 2.34 -10.97
CA ALA A 120 -1.62 1.19 -11.81
C ALA A 120 -1.66 -0.12 -11.01
N MET A 121 -2.67 -0.96 -11.26
CA MET A 121 -2.96 -2.12 -10.40
C MET A 121 -3.23 -3.41 -11.17
N ARG A 122 -2.87 -4.54 -10.55
CA ARG A 122 -3.07 -5.87 -11.16
C ARG A 122 -3.35 -6.98 -10.16
N ASN A 123 -4.30 -7.86 -10.50
CA ASN A 123 -4.70 -9.04 -9.73
C ASN A 123 -5.17 -8.66 -8.32
N LEU A 124 -6.27 -7.93 -8.22
CA LEU A 124 -6.76 -7.49 -6.92
C LEU A 124 -8.22 -7.93 -6.68
N GLN A 125 -8.59 -7.99 -5.41
CA GLN A 125 -9.92 -8.37 -4.95
C GLN A 125 -10.38 -7.40 -3.84
N ASP A 126 -11.67 -7.08 -3.83
CA ASP A 126 -12.34 -6.29 -2.78
C ASP A 126 -11.72 -4.89 -2.62
N LEU A 127 -12.01 -4.01 -3.58
CA LEU A 127 -11.40 -2.67 -3.67
C LEU A 127 -12.41 -1.55 -3.48
N GLN A 128 -12.00 -0.52 -2.73
CA GLN A 128 -12.67 0.78 -2.67
C GLN A 128 -11.67 1.88 -3.04
N LEU A 129 -11.90 2.50 -4.20
CA LEU A 129 -10.96 3.45 -4.77
C LEU A 129 -11.61 4.80 -5.07
N TYR A 130 -10.89 5.86 -4.73
CA TYR A 130 -11.13 7.21 -5.23
C TYR A 130 -9.89 7.66 -6.00
N ALA A 131 -10.00 7.74 -7.32
CA ALA A 131 -8.86 8.05 -8.18
C ALA A 131 -9.28 8.72 -9.52
N PRO A 132 -8.73 9.90 -9.86
CA PRO A 132 -8.87 10.55 -11.16
C PRO A 132 -8.60 9.65 -12.36
N ASP A 133 -7.42 9.03 -12.39
CA ASP A 133 -6.88 8.33 -13.56
C ASP A 133 -6.43 6.92 -13.18
N VAL A 134 -7.04 5.92 -13.83
CA VAL A 134 -6.91 4.54 -13.34
C VAL A 134 -6.71 3.50 -14.45
N ALA A 135 -5.65 2.71 -14.32
CA ALA A 135 -5.33 1.60 -15.21
C ALA A 135 -5.26 0.28 -14.42
N MET A 136 -6.27 -0.59 -14.59
CA MET A 136 -6.36 -1.83 -13.81
C MET A 136 -6.62 -3.09 -14.63
N ARG A 137 -6.11 -4.23 -14.14
CA ARG A 137 -6.26 -5.53 -14.79
C ARG A 137 -6.53 -6.65 -13.79
N ASN A 138 -7.40 -7.59 -14.17
CA ASN A 138 -7.74 -8.78 -13.38
C ASN A 138 -8.25 -8.40 -12.00
N LEU A 139 -9.48 -7.91 -11.95
CA LEU A 139 -10.10 -7.42 -10.73
C LEU A 139 -11.36 -8.21 -10.41
N GLN A 140 -11.65 -8.33 -9.13
CA GLN A 140 -12.91 -8.85 -8.62
C GLN A 140 -13.41 -7.92 -7.51
N ASP A 141 -14.70 -7.58 -7.52
CA ASP A 141 -15.37 -6.76 -6.51
C ASP A 141 -14.72 -5.36 -6.34
N LEU A 142 -15.02 -4.47 -7.30
CA LEU A 142 -14.50 -3.09 -7.30
C LEU A 142 -15.61 -2.06 -7.10
N GLN A 143 -15.42 -1.16 -6.14
CA GLN A 143 -16.14 0.11 -6.02
C GLN A 143 -15.20 1.27 -6.39
N LEU A 144 -15.55 2.00 -7.46
CA LEU A 144 -14.69 3.05 -8.02
C LEU A 144 -15.43 4.37 -8.23
N TYR A 145 -14.79 5.44 -7.76
CA TYR A 145 -15.12 6.83 -8.06
C TYR A 145 -13.97 7.45 -8.87
N ALA A 146 -14.21 7.71 -10.16
CA ALA A 146 -13.18 8.16 -11.08
C ALA A 146 -13.79 8.88 -12.32
N PRO A 147 -13.22 9.99 -12.81
CA PRO A 147 -13.59 10.61 -14.06
C PRO A 147 -13.18 9.82 -15.32
N ASP A 148 -11.97 9.23 -15.36
CA ASP A 148 -11.44 8.47 -16.50
C ASP A 148 -10.86 7.11 -16.06
N VAL A 149 -11.27 6.03 -16.72
CA VAL A 149 -10.90 4.67 -16.33
C VAL A 149 -10.64 3.76 -17.53
N ALA A 150 -9.53 3.02 -17.45
CA ALA A 150 -9.18 1.95 -18.38
C ALA A 150 -9.04 0.62 -17.62
N MET A 151 -10.00 -0.30 -17.83
CA MET A 151 -10.06 -1.57 -17.10
C MET A 151 -10.16 -2.80 -18.00
N ARG A 152 -9.53 -3.89 -17.58
CA ARG A 152 -9.58 -5.19 -18.29
C ARG A 152 -9.75 -6.37 -17.35
N ASN A 153 -10.60 -7.32 -17.72
CA ASN A 153 -10.90 -8.54 -16.97
C ASN A 153 -11.41 -8.20 -15.56
N LEU A 154 -12.67 -7.78 -15.48
CA LEU A 154 -13.29 -7.34 -14.23
C LEU A 154 -14.57 -8.14 -13.98
N GLN A 155 -14.67 -8.68 -12.78
CA GLN A 155 -15.84 -9.33 -12.24
C GLN A 155 -16.40 -8.44 -11.13
N ASP A 156 -17.64 -7.98 -11.30
CA ASP A 156 -18.35 -7.07 -10.38
C ASP A 156 -17.73 -5.67 -10.23
N LEU A 157 -18.42 -4.68 -10.80
CA LEU A 157 -18.06 -3.27 -10.73
C LEU A 157 -19.24 -2.41 -10.27
N GLN A 158 -19.02 -1.62 -9.22
CA GLN A 158 -19.82 -0.45 -8.87
C GLN A 158 -19.08 0.82 -9.29
N LEU A 159 -19.65 1.58 -10.23
CA LEU A 159 -18.94 2.69 -10.87
C LEU A 159 -19.70 4.01 -10.80
N TYR A 160 -18.96 5.04 -10.41
CA TYR A 160 -19.36 6.44 -10.41
C TYR A 160 -18.39 7.23 -11.32
N ALA A 161 -18.61 7.13 -12.64
CA ALA A 161 -17.74 7.70 -13.66
C ALA A 161 -18.51 8.18 -14.90
N PRO A 162 -18.11 9.30 -15.53
CA PRO A 162 -18.63 9.78 -16.80
C PRO A 162 -17.97 9.15 -18.05
N ASP A 163 -16.67 8.84 -18.06
CA ASP A 163 -15.97 8.25 -19.22
C ASP A 163 -15.25 6.95 -18.84
N VAL A 164 -15.46 5.89 -19.63
CA VAL A 164 -15.16 4.51 -19.23
C VAL A 164 -14.82 3.62 -20.44
N ALA A 165 -13.58 3.13 -20.47
CA ALA A 165 -13.13 2.11 -21.40
C ALA A 165 -12.94 0.75 -20.68
N MET A 166 -13.76 -0.24 -21.03
CA MET A 166 -13.74 -1.56 -20.37
C MET A 166 -13.62 -2.70 -21.37
N ARG A 167 -12.91 -3.76 -20.97
CA ARG A 167 -12.82 -5.01 -21.72
C ARG A 167 -13.01 -6.22 -20.80
N ASN A 168 -13.82 -7.19 -21.24
CA ASN A 168 -14.13 -8.40 -20.48
C ASN A 168 -14.73 -8.11 -19.09
N LEU A 169 -15.79 -7.29 -19.05
CA LEU A 169 -16.58 -7.02 -17.86
C LEU A 169 -17.74 -8.00 -17.76
N GLN A 170 -17.92 -8.63 -16.59
CA GLN A 170 -19.02 -9.57 -16.36
C GLN A 170 -20.27 -8.89 -15.79
N HIS A 171 -20.10 -8.04 -14.78
CA HIS A 171 -21.20 -7.43 -14.04
C HIS A 171 -20.89 -5.95 -13.75
N LEU A 172 -21.89 -5.08 -13.98
CA LEU A 172 -21.79 -3.64 -13.81
C LEU A 172 -23.02 -3.08 -13.11
N GLN A 173 -22.79 -2.27 -12.09
CA GLN A 173 -23.77 -1.40 -11.45
C GLN A 173 -23.31 0.05 -11.65
N PRO A 174 -23.79 0.74 -12.70
CA PRO A 174 -23.43 2.12 -12.96
C PRO A 174 -24.34 3.09 -12.18
N HIS A 175 -23.77 4.16 -11.66
CA HIS A 175 -24.51 5.19 -10.92
C HIS A 175 -24.48 6.59 -11.59
N ALA A 176 -24.21 6.67 -12.90
CA ALA A 176 -24.20 7.92 -13.67
C ALA A 176 -25.24 7.94 -14.81
N HIS A 177 -25.82 9.12 -15.07
CA HIS A 177 -26.83 9.34 -16.13
C HIS A 177 -26.24 9.50 -17.55
N ASP A 178 -24.92 9.68 -17.71
CA ASP A 178 -24.26 10.11 -18.96
C ASP A 178 -22.96 9.33 -19.27
N ALA A 179 -22.83 8.09 -18.79
CA ALA A 179 -21.61 7.31 -19.00
C ALA A 179 -21.46 6.83 -20.45
N ALA A 180 -20.46 7.33 -21.17
CA ALA A 180 -20.10 6.85 -22.51
C ALA A 180 -19.30 5.54 -22.40
N MET A 181 -19.98 4.41 -22.22
CA MET A 181 -19.32 3.11 -22.03
C MET A 181 -18.92 2.46 -23.35
N LYS A 182 -17.62 2.18 -23.54
CA LYS A 182 -17.13 1.29 -24.61
C LYS A 182 -16.76 -0.06 -24.02
N ASN A 183 -17.64 -1.05 -24.18
CA ASN A 183 -17.32 -2.44 -23.87
C ASN A 183 -16.64 -3.09 -25.08
N LEU A 184 -15.32 -3.25 -25.00
CA LEU A 184 -14.51 -3.89 -26.02
C LEU A 184 -14.51 -5.40 -25.75
N GLN A 185 -15.05 -6.21 -26.67
CA GLN A 185 -14.98 -7.68 -26.60
C GLN A 185 -13.57 -8.16 -27.03
#